data_AF-A0A3A8JW86-F1
#
_entry.id   AF-A0A3A8JW86-F1
#
_cell.length_a   1.000
_cell.length_b   1.000
_cell.length_c   1.000
_cell.angle_alpha   90.00
_cell.angle_beta   90.00
_cell.angle_gamma   90.00
#
_symmetry.space_group_name_H-M   'P 1'
#
loop_
_entity.id
_entity.type
_entity.pdbx_description
1 polymer ?
#
loop_
_entity_poly.entity_id
_entity_poly.type
_entity_poly.pdbx_seq_one_letter_code
_entity_poly.pdbx_strand_id
1 'polypeptide(L)'
;MVRWYFDQHFRQPSDPGVVEMFCETSRVGSFAIDRRALRAGDGRALFRLLVATAMFQRRQDVQILRILQGMGSSDAAEISDAAKLLALVDDSDCANMRTTQALAEACDLDKDPLTREGCCSANPSVSCHLKRHTVLLKRYGHFGKVPTSIALMVRESGAEDLPGLHRLVMQRERDPLARAQALERELSRAWRVSQKIASMFLSMVTNPDLSRGLAPWSQGIDWTYYVVVDSNVDLFLATIGYKGTGTYDARRDFVRELARGINLTEFDGALQSYNPRLVQQAMYLFMSIANRRAAAADCMHLTPAPCATCPSAVRRRCPAGPGLPASR
;
A
#
# COMPACT_ATOMS: atom_id res chain seq x y z
N MET A 1 -21.30 -2.10 9.48
CA MET A 1 -19.84 -2.24 9.26
C MET A 1 -19.16 -0.89 9.21
N VAL A 2 -19.52 0.01 8.28
CA VAL A 2 -18.91 1.36 8.20
C VAL A 2 -18.99 2.10 9.54
N ARG A 3 -20.19 2.19 10.15
CA ARG A 3 -20.37 2.72 11.51
C ARG A 3 -19.39 2.16 12.54
N TRP A 4 -19.24 0.83 12.60
CA TRP A 4 -18.29 0.16 13.51
C TRP A 4 -16.84 0.60 13.28
N TYR A 5 -16.41 0.74 12.02
CA TYR A 5 -15.07 1.24 11.72
C TYR A 5 -14.87 2.67 12.22
N PHE A 6 -15.84 3.56 11.99
CA PHE A 6 -15.79 4.94 12.47
C PHE A 6 -15.79 5.05 13.99
N ASP A 7 -16.60 4.25 14.68
CA ASP A 7 -16.72 4.29 16.14
C ASP A 7 -15.47 3.74 16.86
N GLN A 8 -14.75 2.79 16.24
CA GLN A 8 -13.72 1.99 16.94
C GLN A 8 -12.30 2.17 16.42
N HIS A 9 -12.14 2.55 15.15
CA HIS A 9 -10.84 2.45 14.48
C HIS A 9 -10.44 3.71 13.71
N PHE A 10 -11.39 4.40 13.09
CA PHE A 10 -11.07 5.56 12.27
C PHE A 10 -10.28 6.60 13.06
N ARG A 11 -9.10 6.97 12.52
CA ARG A 11 -8.16 7.93 13.13
C ARG A 11 -7.62 7.52 14.51
N GLN A 12 -7.77 6.25 14.89
CA GLN A 12 -7.12 5.71 16.07
C GLN A 12 -5.70 5.26 15.72
N PRO A 13 -4.76 5.21 16.68
CA PRO A 13 -3.40 4.71 16.44
C PRO A 13 -3.34 3.30 15.84
N SER A 14 -4.40 2.50 16.07
CA SER A 14 -4.54 1.15 15.54
C SER A 14 -4.98 1.09 14.08
N ASP A 15 -5.38 2.20 13.44
CA ASP A 15 -5.85 2.21 12.05
C ASP A 15 -4.71 1.83 11.09
N PRO A 16 -4.76 0.65 10.46
CA PRO A 16 -3.68 0.19 9.59
C PRO A 16 -3.82 0.76 8.18
N GLY A 17 -2.72 1.08 7.51
CA GLY A 17 -2.78 1.48 6.09
C GLY A 17 -3.31 2.89 5.83
N VAL A 18 -3.30 3.75 6.85
CA VAL A 18 -3.37 5.22 6.72
C VAL A 18 -1.97 5.82 6.77
N VAL A 19 -1.81 7.05 6.29
CA VAL A 19 -0.47 7.65 6.11
C VAL A 19 0.21 7.99 7.44
N GLU A 20 -0.57 8.26 8.49
CA GLU A 20 -0.10 8.57 9.83
C GLU A 20 0.78 7.45 10.40
N MET A 21 0.44 6.19 10.11
CA MET A 21 1.25 5.02 10.48
C MET A 21 2.69 5.13 9.99
N PHE A 22 2.90 5.64 8.76
CA PHE A 22 4.23 5.79 8.18
C PHE A 22 4.99 7.01 8.71
N CYS A 23 4.34 7.87 9.49
CA CYS A 23 4.98 8.96 10.22
C CYS A 23 5.45 8.53 11.62
N GLU A 24 5.06 7.34 12.09
CA GLU A 24 5.37 6.85 13.43
C GLU A 24 6.61 5.95 13.45
N THR A 25 7.70 6.44 14.03
CA THR A 25 8.96 5.68 14.16
C THR A 25 8.77 4.37 14.94
N SER A 26 7.90 4.37 15.94
CA SER A 26 7.55 3.15 16.69
C SER A 26 6.90 2.07 15.81
N ARG A 27 6.31 2.42 14.66
CA ARG A 27 5.60 1.48 13.77
C ARG A 27 6.39 1.05 12.57
N VAL A 28 7.20 1.93 11.99
CA VAL A 28 7.93 1.66 10.74
C VAL A 28 9.45 1.84 10.86
N GLY A 29 9.96 2.15 12.06
CA GLY A 29 11.39 2.32 12.31
C GLY A 29 12.02 3.39 11.44
N SER A 30 13.16 3.05 10.83
CA SER A 30 13.93 3.95 9.96
C SER A 30 13.20 4.37 8.67
N PHE A 31 12.06 3.76 8.34
CA PHE A 31 11.18 4.18 7.26
C PHE A 31 10.23 5.32 7.64
N ALA A 32 10.26 5.79 8.89
CA ALA A 32 9.42 6.91 9.29
C ALA A 32 9.65 8.14 8.41
N ILE A 33 8.56 8.80 8.08
CA ILE A 33 8.52 9.97 7.21
C ILE A 33 8.21 11.20 8.06
N ASP A 34 8.97 12.26 7.83
CA ASP A 34 8.66 13.55 8.44
C ASP A 34 7.33 14.11 7.89
N ARG A 35 6.41 14.48 8.79
CA ARG A 35 5.07 14.96 8.42
C ARG A 35 5.13 16.24 7.58
N ARG A 36 6.11 17.12 7.84
CA ARG A 36 6.25 18.38 7.10
C ARG A 36 6.76 18.11 5.69
N ALA A 37 7.74 17.23 5.51
CA ALA A 37 8.23 16.80 4.21
C ALA A 37 7.11 16.15 3.37
N LEU A 38 6.33 15.24 3.97
CA LEU A 38 5.19 14.63 3.28
C LEU A 38 4.13 15.66 2.87
N ARG A 39 3.74 16.57 3.78
CA ARG A 39 2.78 17.64 3.47
C ARG A 39 3.27 18.55 2.34
N ALA A 40 4.58 18.80 2.28
CA ALA A 40 5.19 19.58 1.20
C ALA A 40 5.28 18.81 -0.14
N GLY A 41 4.96 17.52 -0.15
CA GLY A 41 5.14 16.68 -1.32
C GLY A 41 6.60 16.41 -1.67
N ASP A 42 7.48 16.31 -0.66
CA ASP A 42 8.90 16.04 -0.85
C ASP A 42 9.14 14.69 -1.57
N GLY A 43 9.97 14.70 -2.61
CA GLY A 43 10.20 13.53 -3.47
C GLY A 43 10.78 12.33 -2.71
N ARG A 44 11.68 12.57 -1.74
CA ARG A 44 12.30 11.51 -0.94
C ARG A 44 11.30 10.92 0.06
N ALA A 45 10.50 11.76 0.72
CA ALA A 45 9.41 11.34 1.59
C ALA A 45 8.39 10.47 0.84
N LEU A 46 7.97 10.90 -0.36
CA LEU A 46 7.02 10.16 -1.19
C LEU A 46 7.61 8.85 -1.70
N PHE A 47 8.88 8.83 -2.11
CA PHE A 47 9.53 7.61 -2.57
C PHE A 47 9.65 6.59 -1.44
N ARG A 48 10.05 7.04 -0.24
CA ARG A 48 10.07 6.21 0.97
C ARG A 48 8.69 5.65 1.31
N LEU A 49 7.64 6.46 1.20
CA LEU A 49 6.25 6.02 1.39
C LEU A 49 5.89 4.92 0.40
N LEU A 50 6.20 5.09 -0.88
CA LEU A 50 5.88 4.12 -1.92
C LEU A 50 6.64 2.79 -1.70
N VAL A 51 7.93 2.83 -1.37
CA VAL A 51 8.71 1.63 -1.04
C VAL A 51 8.14 0.92 0.19
N ALA A 52 7.83 1.66 1.25
CA ALA A 52 7.23 1.10 2.46
C ALA A 52 5.84 0.49 2.17
N THR A 53 5.04 1.14 1.32
CA THR A 53 3.72 0.66 0.91
C THR A 53 3.82 -0.62 0.08
N ALA A 54 4.78 -0.72 -0.83
CA ALA A 54 4.99 -1.90 -1.66
C ALA A 54 5.31 -3.16 -0.83
N MET A 55 5.83 -3.02 0.39
CA MET A 55 6.07 -4.13 1.29
C MET A 55 4.79 -4.86 1.75
N PHE A 56 3.63 -4.18 1.75
CA PHE A 56 2.33 -4.72 2.19
C PHE A 56 1.64 -5.65 1.16
N GLN A 57 2.46 -6.36 0.38
CA GLN A 57 2.00 -7.39 -0.54
C GLN A 57 2.02 -8.76 0.13
N ARG A 58 0.96 -9.56 -0.05
CA ARG A 58 0.95 -11.03 0.17
C ARG A 58 1.60 -11.48 1.51
N ARG A 59 1.42 -10.72 2.60
CA ARG A 59 1.69 -11.10 4.00
C ARG A 59 0.81 -10.28 4.94
N GLN A 60 0.72 -10.73 6.18
CA GLN A 60 0.07 -10.00 7.26
C GLN A 60 0.84 -8.71 7.58
N ASP A 61 0.12 -7.60 7.70
CA ASP A 61 0.66 -6.27 8.01
C ASP A 61 1.60 -6.28 9.22
N VAL A 62 1.23 -7.00 10.29
CA VAL A 62 2.05 -7.12 11.52
C VAL A 62 3.44 -7.67 11.26
N GLN A 63 3.61 -8.56 10.26
CA GLN A 63 4.92 -9.10 9.89
C GLN A 63 5.72 -8.08 9.06
N ILE A 64 5.04 -7.30 8.22
CA ILE A 64 5.67 -6.23 7.45
C ILE A 64 6.18 -5.13 8.36
N LEU A 65 5.37 -4.71 9.34
CA LEU A 65 5.77 -3.71 10.32
C LEU A 65 7.02 -4.14 11.08
N ARG A 66 7.11 -5.41 11.52
CA ARG A 66 8.32 -5.96 12.14
C ARG A 66 9.55 -5.91 11.23
N ILE A 67 9.37 -6.14 9.93
CA ILE A 67 10.47 -6.03 8.96
C ILE A 67 10.93 -4.58 8.84
N LEU A 68 10.00 -3.63 8.68
CA LEU A 68 10.30 -2.20 8.58
C LEU A 68 10.98 -1.67 9.86
N GLN A 69 10.44 -2.00 11.03
CA GLN A 69 10.98 -1.66 12.35
C GLN A 69 12.39 -2.20 12.56
N GLY A 70 12.63 -3.44 12.12
CA GLY A 70 13.91 -4.13 12.31
C GLY A 70 15.00 -3.75 11.31
N MET A 71 14.74 -2.84 10.37
CA MET A 71 15.72 -2.43 9.37
C MET A 71 16.61 -1.29 9.87
N GLY A 72 17.93 -1.47 9.73
CA GLY A 72 18.92 -0.46 10.08
C GLY A 72 18.73 0.85 9.30
N SER A 73 19.14 1.97 9.89
CA SER A 73 18.96 3.30 9.30
C SER A 73 19.68 3.46 7.97
N SER A 74 20.90 2.96 7.85
CA SER A 74 21.67 2.98 6.59
C SER A 74 21.00 2.16 5.49
N ASP A 75 20.49 0.98 5.83
CA ASP A 75 19.82 0.09 4.87
C ASP A 75 18.50 0.71 4.38
N ALA A 76 17.67 1.20 5.31
CA ALA A 76 16.43 1.88 5.00
C ALA A 76 16.68 3.12 4.15
N ALA A 77 17.68 3.93 4.48
CA ALA A 77 18.06 5.11 3.71
C ALA A 77 18.50 4.76 2.29
N GLU A 78 19.18 3.63 2.09
CA GLU A 78 19.60 3.21 0.76
C GLU A 78 18.44 2.76 -0.12
N ILE A 79 17.58 1.88 0.38
CA ILE A 79 16.47 1.34 -0.42
C ILE A 79 15.32 2.33 -0.60
N SER A 80 15.30 3.44 0.14
CA SER A 80 14.24 4.45 0.07
C SER A 80 14.71 5.78 -0.53
N ASP A 81 15.80 5.76 -1.30
CA ASP A 81 16.37 6.94 -1.94
C ASP A 81 16.57 6.69 -3.44
N ALA A 82 15.71 7.30 -4.26
CA ALA A 82 15.69 7.10 -5.70
C ALA A 82 17.04 7.46 -6.35
N ALA A 83 17.65 8.58 -5.94
CA ALA A 83 18.91 9.06 -6.51
C ALA A 83 20.05 8.08 -6.20
N LYS A 84 20.11 7.58 -4.96
CA LYS A 84 21.10 6.58 -4.57
C LYS A 84 20.91 5.26 -5.33
N LEU A 85 19.67 4.83 -5.54
CA LEU A 85 19.36 3.62 -6.30
C LEU A 85 19.75 3.75 -7.78
N LEU A 86 19.52 4.92 -8.38
CA LEU A 86 19.95 5.19 -9.76
C LEU A 86 21.48 5.24 -9.88
N ALA A 87 22.17 5.86 -8.93
CA ALA A 87 23.63 5.82 -8.88
C ALA A 87 24.18 4.38 -8.81
N LEU A 88 23.58 3.52 -7.97
CA LEU A 88 23.92 2.10 -7.90
C LEU A 88 23.65 1.34 -9.22
N VAL A 89 22.62 1.71 -9.96
CA VAL A 89 22.37 1.17 -11.31
C VAL A 89 23.44 1.64 -12.28
N ASP A 90 23.80 2.93 -12.22
CA ASP A 90 24.71 3.55 -13.16
C ASP A 90 26.14 3.01 -13.02
N ASP A 91 26.57 2.79 -11.77
CA ASP A 91 27.87 2.21 -11.37
C ASP A 91 27.98 0.69 -11.59
N SER A 92 26.89 0.00 -11.92
CA SER A 92 26.83 -1.47 -12.02
C SER A 92 26.96 -1.98 -13.45
N ASP A 93 27.85 -2.94 -13.70
CA ASP A 93 28.03 -3.54 -15.04
C ASP A 93 26.89 -4.48 -15.48
N CYS A 94 25.87 -4.69 -14.64
CA CYS A 94 24.77 -5.59 -14.96
C CYS A 94 23.73 -4.93 -15.88
N ALA A 95 23.66 -5.36 -17.14
CA ALA A 95 22.67 -4.86 -18.10
C ALA A 95 21.20 -5.10 -17.65
N ASN A 96 20.96 -6.17 -16.88
CA ASN A 96 19.61 -6.59 -16.48
C ASN A 96 18.94 -5.66 -15.45
N MET A 97 19.64 -4.64 -14.94
CA MET A 97 19.07 -3.63 -14.03
C MET A 97 18.98 -2.22 -14.63
N ARG A 98 19.21 -2.07 -15.94
CA ARG A 98 19.26 -0.75 -16.58
C ARG A 98 17.88 -0.16 -16.87
N THR A 99 16.88 -1.03 -17.08
CA THR A 99 15.49 -0.64 -17.35
C THR A 99 14.50 -1.47 -16.54
N THR A 100 13.28 -0.95 -16.37
CA THR A 100 12.17 -1.68 -15.74
C THR A 100 11.86 -2.98 -16.50
N GLN A 101 11.90 -2.94 -17.84
CA GLN A 101 11.72 -4.10 -18.69
C GLN A 101 12.81 -5.16 -18.47
N ALA A 102 14.09 -4.76 -18.48
CA ALA A 102 15.19 -5.69 -18.27
C ALA A 102 15.13 -6.34 -16.88
N LEU A 103 14.74 -5.58 -15.84
CA LEU A 103 14.50 -6.12 -14.51
C LEU A 103 13.37 -7.15 -14.48
N ALA A 104 12.33 -6.95 -15.28
CA ALA A 104 11.16 -7.82 -15.31
C ALA A 104 11.44 -9.12 -16.10
N GLU A 105 12.10 -9.01 -17.24
CA GLU A 105 12.22 -10.09 -18.24
C GLU A 105 13.55 -10.85 -18.16
N ALA A 106 14.66 -10.15 -17.89
CA ALA A 106 16.00 -10.73 -17.99
C ALA A 106 16.69 -10.95 -16.63
N CYS A 107 16.32 -10.19 -15.59
CA CYS A 107 16.88 -10.38 -14.26
C CYS A 107 16.27 -11.61 -13.59
N ASP A 108 17.07 -12.64 -13.33
CA ASP A 108 16.69 -13.87 -12.64
C ASP A 108 17.05 -13.84 -11.15
N LEU A 109 17.04 -12.65 -10.53
CA LEU A 109 17.30 -12.47 -9.10
C LEU A 109 16.41 -13.38 -8.26
N ASP A 110 17.04 -14.19 -7.42
CA ASP A 110 16.39 -15.05 -6.46
C ASP A 110 17.13 -15.03 -5.11
N LYS A 111 16.67 -15.87 -4.18
CA LYS A 111 17.28 -16.09 -2.89
C LYS A 111 17.64 -17.56 -2.75
N ASP A 112 18.91 -17.82 -2.48
CA ASP A 112 19.40 -19.18 -2.27
C ASP A 112 18.66 -19.85 -1.09
N PRO A 113 18.09 -21.05 -1.27
CA PRO A 113 17.32 -21.71 -0.23
C PRO A 113 18.17 -22.20 0.95
N LEU A 114 19.47 -22.47 0.72
CA LEU A 114 20.43 -22.96 1.70
C LEU A 114 21.12 -21.81 2.43
N THR A 115 21.77 -20.90 1.69
CA THR A 115 22.57 -19.81 2.30
C THR A 115 21.70 -18.62 2.72
N ARG A 116 20.49 -18.51 2.16
CA ARG A 116 19.58 -17.35 2.33
C ARG A 116 20.15 -16.04 1.78
N GLU A 117 21.19 -16.09 0.96
CA GLU A 117 21.74 -14.93 0.28
C GLU A 117 20.99 -14.64 -1.03
N GLY A 118 21.09 -13.41 -1.54
CA GLY A 118 20.57 -13.10 -2.86
C GLY A 118 21.49 -13.63 -3.96
N CYS A 119 20.94 -14.30 -4.96
CA CYS A 119 21.69 -14.92 -6.04
C CYS A 119 21.04 -14.64 -7.41
N CYS A 120 21.79 -14.88 -8.48
CA CYS A 120 21.29 -14.92 -9.85
C CYS A 120 22.24 -15.78 -10.70
N SER A 121 21.71 -16.44 -11.74
CA SER A 121 22.49 -17.25 -12.68
C SER A 121 23.07 -16.42 -13.82
N ALA A 122 22.41 -15.31 -14.20
CA ALA A 122 22.87 -14.47 -15.30
C ALA A 122 24.22 -13.80 -15.02
N ASN A 123 24.49 -13.41 -13.77
CA ASN A 123 25.70 -12.70 -13.35
C ASN A 123 26.11 -13.10 -11.92
N PRO A 124 26.57 -14.34 -11.70
CA PRO A 124 26.74 -14.89 -10.36
C PRO A 124 27.84 -14.17 -9.56
N SER A 125 28.96 -13.84 -10.19
CA SER A 125 30.13 -13.19 -9.57
C SER A 125 30.01 -11.67 -9.42
N VAL A 126 29.03 -11.03 -10.06
CA VAL A 126 28.86 -9.57 -10.01
C VAL A 126 28.26 -9.18 -8.65
N SER A 127 28.94 -8.26 -7.96
CA SER A 127 28.39 -7.59 -6.78
C SER A 127 27.22 -6.71 -7.21
N CYS A 128 26.03 -6.99 -6.68
CA CYS A 128 24.78 -6.41 -7.15
C CYS A 128 23.93 -6.02 -5.94
N HIS A 129 23.55 -4.75 -5.84
CA HIS A 129 22.74 -4.27 -4.72
C HIS A 129 21.39 -4.97 -4.62
N LEU A 130 20.82 -5.43 -5.74
CA LEU A 130 19.56 -6.18 -5.74
C LEU A 130 19.66 -7.50 -4.96
N LYS A 131 20.81 -8.20 -5.02
CA LYS A 131 21.08 -9.41 -4.23
C LYS A 131 21.02 -9.09 -2.73
N ARG A 132 21.68 -8.01 -2.31
CA ARG A 132 21.63 -7.52 -0.93
C ARG A 132 20.21 -7.11 -0.52
N HIS A 133 19.52 -6.33 -1.36
CA HIS A 133 18.17 -5.83 -1.08
C HIS A 133 17.16 -6.95 -0.91
N THR A 134 17.29 -8.05 -1.68
CA THR A 134 16.46 -9.26 -1.49
C THR A 134 16.59 -9.82 -0.08
N VAL A 135 17.80 -9.83 0.50
CA VAL A 135 18.01 -10.29 1.88
C VAL A 135 17.42 -9.30 2.88
N LEU A 136 17.71 -8.00 2.71
CA LEU A 136 17.28 -6.93 3.61
C LEU A 136 15.76 -6.82 3.73
N LEU A 137 15.05 -6.91 2.60
CA LEU A 137 13.59 -6.78 2.57
C LEU A 137 12.92 -8.00 3.22
N LYS A 138 13.62 -9.13 3.43
CA LYS A 138 13.07 -10.35 4.07
C LYS A 138 11.77 -10.83 3.41
N ARG A 139 11.68 -10.61 2.10
CA ARG A 139 10.58 -11.02 1.22
C ARG A 139 11.00 -12.24 0.38
N TYR A 140 10.18 -12.61 -0.60
CA TYR A 140 10.51 -13.64 -1.59
C TYR A 140 11.67 -13.19 -2.50
N GLY A 141 12.36 -14.14 -3.15
CA GLY A 141 13.72 -13.95 -3.67
C GLY A 141 13.92 -12.85 -4.72
N HIS A 142 12.88 -12.48 -5.45
CA HIS A 142 12.96 -11.42 -6.46
C HIS A 142 12.45 -10.05 -5.98
N PHE A 143 12.20 -9.87 -4.67
CA PHE A 143 11.64 -8.62 -4.16
C PHE A 143 12.68 -7.50 -4.01
N GLY A 144 13.98 -7.82 -4.00
CA GLY A 144 15.07 -6.83 -4.03
C GLY A 144 15.02 -5.89 -5.24
N LYS A 145 14.32 -6.29 -6.32
CA LYS A 145 14.12 -5.45 -7.50
C LYS A 145 13.21 -4.25 -7.27
N VAL A 146 12.29 -4.30 -6.30
CA VAL A 146 11.17 -3.34 -6.16
C VAL A 146 11.64 -1.90 -5.99
N PRO A 147 12.58 -1.56 -5.07
CA PRO A 147 12.98 -0.18 -4.92
C PRO A 147 13.63 0.39 -6.19
N THR A 148 14.54 -0.39 -6.78
CA THR A 148 15.25 0.02 -8.00
C THR A 148 14.29 0.14 -9.19
N SER A 149 13.31 -0.74 -9.33
CA SER A 149 12.32 -0.65 -10.41
C SER A 149 11.43 0.59 -10.31
N ILE A 150 11.12 1.06 -9.10
CA ILE A 150 10.39 2.32 -8.90
C ILE A 150 11.25 3.50 -9.35
N ALA A 151 12.53 3.54 -8.95
CA ALA A 151 13.44 4.61 -9.35
C ALA A 151 13.64 4.65 -10.88
N LEU A 152 13.80 3.49 -11.50
CA LEU A 152 13.88 3.36 -12.96
C LEU A 152 12.60 3.78 -13.66
N MET A 153 11.43 3.40 -13.14
CA MET A 153 10.15 3.80 -13.70
C MET A 153 10.03 5.32 -13.74
N VAL A 154 10.37 6.02 -12.65
CA VAL A 154 10.37 7.49 -12.60
C VAL A 154 11.29 8.07 -13.69
N ARG A 155 12.54 7.57 -13.79
CA ARG A 155 13.52 7.99 -14.80
C ARG A 155 13.00 7.77 -16.22
N GLU A 156 12.42 6.60 -16.50
CA GLU A 156 11.89 6.23 -17.82
C GLU A 156 10.63 7.02 -18.21
N SER A 157 9.85 7.50 -17.24
CA SER A 157 8.72 8.41 -17.51
C SER A 157 9.19 9.83 -17.87
N GLY A 158 10.50 10.10 -17.78
CA GLY A 158 11.11 11.41 -18.02
C GLY A 158 11.01 12.36 -16.82
N ALA A 159 10.75 11.82 -15.62
CA ALA A 159 10.69 12.58 -14.38
C ALA A 159 11.97 12.41 -13.57
N GLU A 160 12.30 13.43 -12.77
CA GLU A 160 13.41 13.36 -11.80
C GLU A 160 13.00 12.63 -10.51
N ASP A 161 11.74 12.83 -10.08
CA ASP A 161 11.17 12.29 -8.86
C ASP A 161 9.64 12.08 -9.00
N LEU A 162 9.00 11.57 -7.94
CA LEU A 162 7.54 11.36 -7.92
C LEU A 162 6.72 12.67 -8.08
N PRO A 163 7.09 13.80 -7.45
CA PRO A 163 6.50 15.12 -7.77
C PRO A 163 6.64 15.52 -9.24
N GLY A 164 7.78 15.25 -9.87
CA GLY A 164 8.01 15.44 -11.30
C GLY A 164 7.06 14.61 -12.14
N LEU A 165 6.90 13.32 -11.82
CA LEU A 165 5.94 12.43 -12.47
C LEU A 165 4.51 12.97 -12.34
N HIS A 166 4.13 13.39 -11.13
CA HIS A 166 2.83 14.02 -10.88
C HIS A 166 2.62 15.24 -11.78
N ARG A 167 3.57 16.18 -11.85
CA ARG A 167 3.48 17.35 -12.74
C ARG A 167 3.32 16.96 -14.21
N LEU A 168 4.07 15.98 -14.70
CA LEU A 168 3.97 15.50 -16.08
C LEU A 168 2.55 14.98 -16.39
N VAL A 169 1.98 14.17 -15.50
CA VAL A 169 0.61 13.67 -15.69
C VAL A 169 -0.42 14.81 -15.66
N MET A 170 -0.28 15.75 -14.73
CA MET A 170 -1.18 16.90 -14.62
C MET A 170 -1.16 17.79 -15.87
N GLN A 171 -0.02 17.87 -16.56
CA GLN A 171 0.14 18.60 -17.83
C GLN A 171 -0.44 17.84 -19.03
N ARG A 172 -0.26 16.52 -19.08
CA ARG A 172 -0.72 15.67 -20.19
C ARG A 172 -2.24 15.48 -20.18
N GLU A 173 -2.81 15.28 -19.01
CA GLU A 173 -4.21 14.91 -18.85
C GLU A 173 -5.04 16.08 -18.31
N ARG A 174 -6.21 16.34 -18.92
CA ARG A 174 -7.12 17.42 -18.49
C ARG A 174 -8.16 16.95 -17.47
N ASP A 175 -8.67 15.75 -17.65
CA ASP A 175 -9.73 15.18 -16.82
C ASP A 175 -9.16 14.63 -15.50
N PRO A 176 -9.75 14.95 -14.33
CA PRO A 176 -9.30 14.45 -13.03
C PRO A 176 -9.25 12.92 -12.91
N LEU A 177 -10.17 12.20 -13.56
CA LEU A 177 -10.18 10.74 -13.56
C LEU A 177 -9.09 10.19 -14.49
N ALA A 178 -8.90 10.77 -15.67
CA ALA A 178 -7.80 10.42 -16.57
C ALA A 178 -6.43 10.61 -15.90
N ARG A 179 -6.23 11.69 -15.14
CA ARG A 179 -5.03 11.90 -14.30
C ARG A 179 -4.86 10.79 -13.27
N ALA A 180 -5.94 10.44 -12.58
CA ALA A 180 -5.91 9.40 -11.56
C ALA A 180 -5.45 8.05 -12.15
N GLN A 181 -6.04 7.67 -13.27
CA GLN A 181 -5.72 6.45 -14.01
C GLN A 181 -4.30 6.47 -14.60
N ALA A 182 -3.86 7.62 -15.13
CA ALA A 182 -2.50 7.77 -15.67
C ALA A 182 -1.44 7.58 -14.58
N LEU A 183 -1.62 8.18 -13.40
CA LEU A 183 -0.72 7.94 -12.27
C LEU A 183 -0.69 6.48 -11.83
N GLU A 184 -1.85 5.81 -11.75
CA GLU A 184 -1.89 4.37 -11.42
C GLU A 184 -1.12 3.54 -12.47
N ARG A 185 -1.33 3.82 -13.76
CA ARG A 185 -0.66 3.13 -14.86
C ARG A 185 0.85 3.33 -14.84
N GLU A 186 1.33 4.57 -14.67
CA GLU A 186 2.75 4.87 -14.59
C GLU A 186 3.41 4.15 -13.42
N LEU A 187 2.85 4.25 -12.21
CA LEU A 187 3.38 3.54 -11.04
C LEU A 187 3.37 2.02 -11.25
N SER A 188 2.36 1.48 -11.94
CA SER A 188 2.23 0.04 -12.17
C SER A 188 3.23 -0.54 -13.16
N ARG A 189 4.03 0.29 -13.84
CA ARG A 189 5.17 -0.18 -14.65
C ARG A 189 6.33 -0.69 -13.80
N ALA A 190 6.45 -0.23 -12.55
CA ALA A 190 7.49 -0.70 -11.66
C ALA A 190 7.25 -2.17 -11.25
N TRP A 191 8.33 -2.96 -11.18
CA TRP A 191 8.26 -4.36 -10.79
C TRP A 191 7.51 -4.54 -9.46
N ARG A 192 6.48 -5.40 -9.49
CA ARG A 192 5.60 -5.69 -8.34
C ARG A 192 4.96 -4.43 -7.74
N VAL A 193 4.78 -3.35 -8.47
CA VAL A 193 3.80 -2.33 -8.11
C VAL A 193 2.53 -2.65 -8.91
N SER A 194 1.55 -3.29 -8.27
CA SER A 194 0.27 -3.59 -8.91
C SER A 194 -0.72 -2.43 -8.74
N GLN A 195 -1.86 -2.48 -9.43
CA GLN A 195 -2.98 -1.55 -9.22
C GLN A 195 -3.34 -1.41 -7.73
N LYS A 196 -3.32 -2.51 -6.96
CA LYS A 196 -3.51 -2.49 -5.50
C LYS A 196 -2.52 -1.55 -4.80
N ILE A 197 -1.23 -1.72 -5.07
CA ILE A 197 -0.18 -0.94 -4.39
C ILE A 197 -0.16 0.51 -4.86
N ALA A 198 -0.34 0.73 -6.16
CA ALA A 198 -0.48 2.07 -6.72
C ALA A 198 -1.69 2.79 -6.09
N SER A 199 -2.87 2.17 -6.07
CA SER A 199 -4.07 2.71 -5.40
C SER A 199 -3.86 2.95 -3.90
N MET A 200 -3.14 2.05 -3.20
CA MET A 200 -2.83 2.24 -1.78
C MET A 200 -1.96 3.48 -1.55
N PHE A 201 -0.87 3.64 -2.30
CA PHE A 201 -0.01 4.81 -2.22
C PHE A 201 -0.75 6.09 -2.65
N LEU A 202 -1.40 6.06 -3.82
CA LEU A 202 -2.08 7.22 -4.40
C LEU A 202 -3.22 7.69 -3.53
N SER A 203 -4.02 6.79 -2.94
CA SER A 203 -5.07 7.17 -1.99
C SER A 203 -4.49 7.90 -0.77
N MET A 204 -3.32 7.51 -0.25
CA MET A 204 -2.69 8.20 0.88
C MET A 204 -2.22 9.62 0.55
N VAL A 205 -1.77 9.88 -0.67
CA VAL A 205 -1.22 11.18 -1.05
C VAL A 205 -2.23 12.11 -1.73
N THR A 206 -3.41 11.59 -2.12
CA THR A 206 -4.46 12.36 -2.81
C THR A 206 -5.77 12.48 -2.01
N ASN A 207 -6.11 11.54 -1.12
CA ASN A 207 -7.40 11.58 -0.41
C ASN A 207 -7.30 12.42 0.88
N PRO A 208 -7.96 13.60 0.95
CA PRO A 208 -7.82 14.52 2.07
C PRO A 208 -8.49 14.02 3.36
N ASP A 209 -9.51 13.16 3.27
CA ASP A 209 -10.21 12.63 4.44
C ASP A 209 -9.47 11.43 5.05
N LEU A 210 -8.78 10.66 4.21
CA LEU A 210 -7.93 9.53 4.63
C LEU A 210 -6.65 10.03 5.32
N SER A 211 -6.02 11.07 4.76
CA SER A 211 -4.71 11.59 5.16
C SER A 211 -4.81 13.07 5.53
N ARG A 212 -5.48 13.38 6.64
CA ARG A 212 -5.92 14.74 6.95
C ARG A 212 -4.73 15.71 7.08
N GLY A 213 -4.64 16.65 6.13
CA GLY A 213 -3.54 17.61 6.07
C GLY A 213 -2.18 16.99 5.74
N LEU A 214 -2.16 15.76 5.22
CA LEU A 214 -0.97 15.02 4.78
C LEU A 214 -1.06 14.49 3.34
N ALA A 215 -2.16 14.75 2.62
CA ALA A 215 -2.30 14.45 1.20
C ALA A 215 -1.81 15.64 0.34
N PRO A 216 -0.54 15.68 -0.10
CA PRO A 216 0.00 16.82 -0.86
C PRO A 216 -0.61 16.96 -2.27
N TRP A 217 -1.24 15.92 -2.80
CA TRP A 217 -1.76 15.86 -4.17
C TRP A 217 -3.30 15.81 -4.20
N SER A 218 -3.96 16.45 -3.23
CA SER A 218 -5.41 16.35 -3.10
C SER A 218 -6.21 17.13 -4.13
N GLN A 219 -5.57 17.95 -4.96
CA GLN A 219 -6.21 18.86 -5.90
C GLN A 219 -6.05 18.39 -7.35
N GLY A 220 -7.13 18.49 -8.13
CA GLY A 220 -7.11 18.23 -9.57
C GLY A 220 -7.03 16.76 -9.99
N ILE A 221 -7.14 15.82 -9.05
CA ILE A 221 -7.18 14.37 -9.27
C ILE A 221 -8.48 13.82 -8.68
N ASP A 222 -9.15 12.91 -9.40
CA ASP A 222 -10.27 12.14 -8.85
C ASP A 222 -9.74 11.02 -7.95
N TRP A 223 -9.44 11.36 -6.69
CA TRP A 223 -8.96 10.39 -5.72
C TRP A 223 -10.04 9.36 -5.31
N THR A 224 -11.31 9.56 -5.67
CA THR A 224 -12.37 8.55 -5.46
C THR A 224 -12.18 7.32 -6.33
N TYR A 225 -11.31 7.40 -7.33
CA TYR A 225 -10.86 6.28 -8.15
C TYR A 225 -9.99 5.29 -7.34
N TYR A 226 -9.20 5.75 -6.38
CA TYR A 226 -8.23 4.90 -5.68
C TYR A 226 -8.87 4.08 -4.57
N VAL A 227 -9.43 2.93 -4.96
CA VAL A 227 -9.97 1.91 -4.06
C VAL A 227 -9.02 0.72 -4.04
N VAL A 228 -8.62 0.29 -2.83
CA VAL A 228 -7.72 -0.85 -2.66
C VAL A 228 -8.52 -2.14 -2.61
N VAL A 229 -8.40 -2.99 -3.62
CA VAL A 229 -9.02 -4.32 -3.62
C VAL A 229 -7.97 -5.37 -3.28
N ASP A 230 -8.12 -6.01 -2.13
CA ASP A 230 -7.24 -7.07 -1.66
C ASP A 230 -8.04 -8.30 -1.20
N SER A 231 -7.35 -9.31 -0.68
CA SER A 231 -8.00 -10.56 -0.27
C SER A 231 -9.03 -10.36 0.85
N ASN A 232 -8.85 -9.39 1.75
CA ASN A 232 -9.84 -9.10 2.79
C ASN A 232 -11.10 -8.44 2.20
N VAL A 233 -10.91 -7.54 1.24
CA VAL A 233 -12.04 -6.97 0.48
C VAL A 233 -12.73 -8.06 -0.35
N ASP A 234 -11.98 -8.95 -1.01
CA ASP A 234 -12.55 -10.09 -1.76
C ASP A 234 -13.39 -11.00 -0.86
N LEU A 235 -12.88 -11.33 0.34
CA LEU A 235 -13.65 -12.07 1.33
C LEU A 235 -14.94 -11.34 1.69
N PHE A 236 -14.89 -10.02 1.90
CA PHE A 236 -16.08 -9.23 2.15
C PHE A 236 -17.09 -9.31 1.01
N LEU A 237 -16.64 -9.07 -0.23
CA LEU A 237 -17.49 -9.13 -1.42
C LEU A 237 -18.16 -10.50 -1.58
N ALA A 238 -17.44 -11.58 -1.30
CA ALA A 238 -18.01 -12.93 -1.29
C ALA A 238 -19.12 -13.08 -0.25
N THR A 239 -18.95 -12.54 0.97
CA THR A 239 -19.97 -12.64 2.04
C THR A 239 -21.27 -11.87 1.77
N ILE A 240 -21.22 -10.89 0.86
CA ILE A 240 -22.41 -10.15 0.42
C ILE A 240 -22.94 -10.64 -0.94
N GLY A 241 -22.35 -11.72 -1.49
CA GLY A 241 -22.82 -12.36 -2.72
C GLY A 241 -22.51 -11.58 -3.99
N TYR A 242 -21.36 -10.90 -4.07
CA TYR A 242 -20.88 -10.27 -5.30
C TYR A 242 -20.82 -11.28 -6.46
N LYS A 243 -21.46 -10.96 -7.59
CA LYS A 243 -21.53 -11.80 -8.81
C LYS A 243 -20.89 -11.14 -10.05
N GLY A 244 -20.18 -10.03 -9.88
CA GLY A 244 -19.51 -9.34 -10.99
C GLY A 244 -18.28 -10.09 -11.49
N THR A 245 -17.63 -9.55 -12.52
CA THR A 245 -16.43 -10.17 -13.10
C THR A 245 -15.27 -10.18 -12.10
N GLY A 246 -14.39 -11.17 -12.23
CA GLY A 246 -13.24 -11.36 -11.35
C GLY A 246 -12.07 -10.39 -11.59
N THR A 247 -12.28 -9.23 -12.23
CA THR A 247 -11.21 -8.24 -12.47
C THR A 247 -11.04 -7.28 -11.29
N TYR A 248 -9.89 -6.60 -11.21
CA TYR A 248 -9.67 -5.57 -10.19
C TYR A 248 -10.63 -4.39 -10.39
N ASP A 249 -10.76 -3.93 -11.64
CA ASP A 249 -11.58 -2.79 -12.01
C ASP A 249 -13.07 -3.01 -11.69
N ALA A 250 -13.62 -4.18 -12.02
CA ALA A 250 -15.03 -4.48 -11.75
C ALA A 250 -15.35 -4.53 -10.25
N ARG A 251 -14.39 -4.98 -9.42
CA ARG A 251 -14.54 -4.95 -7.96
C ARG A 251 -14.42 -3.53 -7.42
N ARG A 252 -13.47 -2.73 -7.92
CA ARG A 252 -13.35 -1.32 -7.58
C ARG A 252 -14.65 -0.59 -7.89
N ASP A 253 -15.18 -0.73 -9.09
CA ASP A 253 -16.39 -0.03 -9.52
C ASP A 253 -17.61 -0.46 -8.69
N PHE A 254 -17.70 -1.74 -8.34
CA PHE A 254 -18.72 -2.22 -7.41
C PHE A 254 -18.60 -1.59 -6.02
N VAL A 255 -17.39 -1.49 -5.46
CA VAL A 255 -17.18 -0.83 -4.16
C VAL A 255 -17.50 0.67 -4.23
N ARG A 256 -17.18 1.34 -5.35
CA ARG A 256 -17.57 2.73 -5.60
C ARG A 256 -19.08 2.89 -5.61
N GLU A 257 -19.80 2.00 -6.30
CA GLU A 257 -21.26 2.00 -6.31
C GLU A 257 -21.85 1.75 -4.92
N LEU A 258 -21.34 0.75 -4.18
CA LEU A 258 -21.75 0.52 -2.79
C LEU A 258 -21.55 1.74 -1.90
N ALA A 259 -20.45 2.48 -2.09
CA ALA A 259 -20.16 3.66 -1.31
C ALA A 259 -21.11 4.84 -1.61
N ARG A 260 -21.75 4.89 -2.78
CA ARG A 260 -22.77 5.93 -3.09
C ARG A 260 -24.00 5.84 -2.18
N GLY A 261 -24.31 4.64 -1.68
CA GLY A 261 -25.41 4.43 -0.74
C GLY A 261 -25.08 4.76 0.72
N ILE A 262 -23.89 5.32 1.01
CA ILE A 262 -23.42 5.58 2.37
C ILE A 262 -22.99 7.04 2.48
N ASN A 263 -23.78 7.86 3.17
CA ASN A 263 -23.40 9.24 3.45
C ASN A 263 -22.43 9.30 4.65
N LEU A 264 -21.16 9.60 4.40
CA LEU A 264 -20.15 9.62 5.45
C LEU A 264 -20.26 10.79 6.43
N THR A 265 -20.97 11.86 6.07
CA THR A 265 -21.22 12.98 6.98
C THR A 265 -22.08 12.60 8.18
N GLU A 266 -22.80 11.47 8.10
CA GLU A 266 -23.56 10.91 9.22
C GLU A 266 -22.66 10.32 10.33
N PHE A 267 -21.39 10.02 10.02
CA PHE A 267 -20.42 9.49 10.99
C PHE A 267 -19.45 10.56 11.49
N ASP A 268 -19.04 11.48 10.61
CA ASP A 268 -18.22 12.64 10.96
C ASP A 268 -18.53 13.79 9.98
N GLY A 269 -19.08 14.89 10.50
CA GLY A 269 -19.50 16.05 9.71
C GLY A 269 -18.36 16.80 9.01
N ALA A 270 -17.09 16.49 9.33
CA ALA A 270 -15.93 17.06 8.65
C ALA A 270 -15.52 16.28 7.37
N LEU A 271 -16.16 15.16 7.07
CA LEU A 271 -15.86 14.33 5.90
C LEU A 271 -16.62 14.78 4.66
N GLN A 272 -16.12 14.38 3.49
CA GLN A 272 -16.95 14.39 2.29
C GLN A 272 -17.99 13.27 2.36
N SER A 273 -19.20 13.54 1.85
CA SER A 273 -20.31 12.58 1.87
C SER A 273 -19.97 11.27 1.16
N TYR A 274 -19.19 11.33 0.09
CA TYR A 274 -18.79 10.20 -0.73
C TYR A 274 -17.28 9.97 -0.69
N ASN A 275 -16.84 8.89 -0.05
CA ASN A 275 -15.43 8.47 -0.04
C ASN A 275 -15.32 6.93 -0.07
N PRO A 276 -15.19 6.33 -1.27
CA PRO A 276 -15.19 4.87 -1.42
C PRO A 276 -13.97 4.21 -0.77
N ARG A 277 -12.85 4.94 -0.61
CA ARG A 277 -11.65 4.42 0.05
C ARG A 277 -11.87 4.20 1.54
N LEU A 278 -12.62 5.07 2.24
CA LEU A 278 -12.97 4.87 3.66
C LEU A 278 -13.97 3.72 3.85
N VAL A 279 -14.93 3.58 2.93
CA VAL A 279 -15.83 2.41 2.94
C VAL A 279 -15.04 1.11 2.73
N GLN A 280 -14.09 1.11 1.79
CA GLN A 280 -13.20 -0.02 1.56
C GLN A 280 -12.30 -0.31 2.78
N GLN A 281 -11.78 0.71 3.45
CA GLN A 281 -10.99 0.56 4.68
C GLN A 281 -11.78 -0.18 5.78
N ALA A 282 -13.07 0.15 5.92
CA ALA A 282 -13.97 -0.57 6.83
C ALA A 282 -14.16 -2.04 6.43
N MET A 283 -14.30 -2.35 5.13
CA MET A 283 -14.38 -3.74 4.62
C MET A 283 -13.12 -4.53 4.94
N TYR A 284 -11.96 -3.92 4.64
CA TYR A 284 -10.65 -4.50 4.89
C TYR A 284 -10.46 -4.82 6.37
N LEU A 285 -10.68 -3.85 7.25
CA LEU A 285 -10.42 -4.04 8.67
C LEU A 285 -11.41 -5.02 9.30
N PHE A 286 -12.70 -4.98 8.88
CA PHE A 286 -13.71 -5.93 9.35
C PHE A 286 -13.32 -7.38 9.06
N MET A 287 -12.73 -7.64 7.88
CA MET A 287 -12.30 -8.96 7.45
C MET A 287 -10.90 -9.38 7.94
N SER A 288 -10.05 -8.42 8.33
CA SER A 288 -8.66 -8.69 8.73
C SER A 288 -8.54 -9.18 10.18
N ILE A 289 -8.71 -10.48 10.43
CA ILE A 289 -8.54 -11.10 11.77
C ILE A 289 -7.19 -10.71 12.39
N ALA A 290 -6.11 -10.70 11.60
CA ALA A 290 -4.77 -10.40 12.10
C ALA A 290 -4.66 -8.96 12.66
N ASN A 291 -5.20 -7.97 11.95
CA ASN A 291 -5.18 -6.58 12.43
C ASN A 291 -6.11 -6.39 13.61
N ARG A 292 -7.29 -7.01 13.59
CA ARG A 292 -8.23 -6.96 14.72
C ARG A 292 -7.63 -7.58 15.98
N ARG A 293 -6.87 -8.68 15.87
CA ARG A 293 -6.12 -9.26 16.99
C ARG A 293 -5.07 -8.30 17.55
N ALA A 294 -4.41 -7.53 16.68
CA ALA A 294 -3.39 -6.57 17.08
C ALA A 294 -3.99 -5.26 17.66
N ALA A 295 -5.22 -4.92 17.30
CA ALA A 295 -5.93 -3.76 17.82
C ALA A 295 -6.56 -4.08 19.18
N ALA A 296 -5.90 -3.67 20.27
CA ALA A 296 -6.33 -3.98 21.65
C ALA A 296 -7.78 -3.53 21.97
N ALA A 297 -8.23 -2.44 21.34
CA ALA A 297 -9.59 -1.92 21.51
C ALA A 297 -10.66 -2.62 20.64
N ASP A 298 -10.29 -3.59 19.79
CA ASP A 298 -11.27 -4.27 18.93
C ASP A 298 -12.27 -5.09 19.78
N CYS A 299 -13.53 -5.05 19.37
CA CYS A 299 -14.62 -5.77 20.04
C CYS A 299 -14.41 -7.29 20.13
N MET A 300 -13.49 -7.87 19.36
CA MET A 300 -13.11 -9.27 19.47
C MET A 300 -12.50 -9.63 20.83
N HIS A 301 -11.84 -8.68 21.50
CA HIS A 301 -11.24 -8.87 22.83
C HIS A 301 -12.24 -8.64 23.96
N LEU A 302 -13.40 -8.09 23.65
CA LEU A 302 -14.45 -7.76 24.61
C LEU A 302 -15.59 -8.79 24.61
N THR A 303 -15.40 -9.91 23.89
CA THR A 303 -16.37 -11.00 23.82
C THR A 303 -16.69 -11.59 25.21
N PRO A 304 -17.95 -12.02 25.47
CA PRO A 304 -19.05 -12.19 24.52
C PRO A 304 -19.97 -10.97 24.33
N ALA A 305 -19.88 -9.94 25.17
CA ALA A 305 -20.91 -8.89 25.27
C ALA A 305 -21.20 -8.13 23.94
N PRO A 306 -20.19 -7.66 23.17
CA PRO A 306 -20.45 -6.98 21.89
C PRO A 306 -21.09 -7.88 20.83
N CYS A 307 -20.84 -9.21 20.88
CA CYS A 307 -21.46 -10.12 19.91
C CYS A 307 -22.96 -10.33 20.18
N ALA A 308 -23.40 -10.17 21.42
CA ALA A 308 -24.82 -10.29 21.78
C ALA A 308 -25.64 -9.12 21.22
N THR A 309 -25.08 -7.90 21.25
CA THR A 309 -25.73 -6.66 20.77
C THR A 309 -25.42 -6.32 19.31
N CYS A 310 -24.47 -7.02 18.68
CA CYS A 310 -24.12 -6.82 17.27
C CYS A 310 -25.30 -7.17 16.34
N PRO A 311 -25.68 -6.27 15.40
CA PRO A 311 -26.75 -6.54 14.44
C PRO A 311 -26.57 -7.88 13.72
N SER A 312 -27.63 -8.68 13.65
CA SER A 312 -27.57 -10.07 13.14
C SER A 312 -26.98 -10.19 11.73
N ALA A 313 -27.22 -9.20 10.86
CA ALA A 313 -26.67 -9.14 9.52
C ALA A 313 -25.14 -8.94 9.49
N VAL A 314 -24.60 -8.20 10.46
CA VAL A 314 -23.15 -7.98 10.63
C VAL A 314 -22.53 -9.19 11.31
N ARG A 315 -23.13 -9.67 12.41
CA ARG A 315 -22.65 -10.82 13.17
C ARG A 315 -22.49 -12.07 12.31
N ARG A 316 -23.48 -12.38 11.45
CA ARG A 316 -23.44 -13.54 10.53
C ARG A 316 -22.32 -13.49 9.48
N ARG A 317 -21.70 -12.32 9.28
CA ARG A 317 -20.60 -12.12 8.32
C ARG A 317 -19.26 -11.86 9.01
N CYS A 318 -19.23 -11.82 10.34
CA CYS A 318 -18.04 -11.48 11.09
C CYS A 318 -17.09 -12.69 11.13
N PRO A 319 -15.84 -12.55 10.65
CA PRO A 319 -14.87 -13.64 10.68
C PRO A 319 -14.28 -13.89 12.09
N ALA A 320 -14.58 -13.02 13.06
CA ALA A 320 -14.14 -13.12 14.45
C ALA A 320 -15.26 -13.60 15.41
N GLY A 321 -16.35 -14.16 14.88
CA GLY A 321 -17.48 -14.61 15.70
C GLY A 321 -17.18 -15.86 16.55
N PRO A 322 -17.85 -16.02 17.70
CA PRO A 322 -17.74 -17.22 18.52
C PRO A 322 -18.28 -18.43 17.74
N GLY A 323 -17.40 -19.38 17.41
CA GLY A 323 -17.75 -20.61 16.68
C GLY A 323 -16.92 -20.89 15.41
N LEU A 324 -16.09 -19.94 14.96
CA LEU A 324 -15.11 -20.22 13.92
C LEU A 324 -13.82 -20.76 14.59
N PRO A 325 -13.30 -21.93 14.20
CA PRO A 325 -12.03 -22.40 14.71
C PRO A 325 -10.98 -21.34 14.41
N ALA A 326 -10.14 -21.03 15.41
CA ALA A 326 -9.01 -20.14 15.21
C ALA A 326 -8.14 -20.72 14.09
N SER A 327 -8.24 -20.16 12.89
CA SER A 327 -7.39 -20.55 11.77
C SER A 327 -5.93 -20.30 12.17
N ARG A 328 -5.15 -21.38 12.09
CA ARG A 328 -3.71 -21.44 12.36
C ARG A 328 -2.92 -20.54 11.40
#